data_AF-X0Z1W0-F1
#
_entry.id   AF-X0Z1W0-F1
#
_cell.length_a   1.000
_cell.length_b   1.000
_cell.length_c   1.000
_cell.angle_alpha   90.00
_cell.angle_beta   90.00
_cell.angle_gamma   90.00
#
_symmetry.space_group_name_H-M   'P 1'
#
loop_
_entity.id
_entity.type
_entity.pdbx_description
1 polymer ?
#
loop_
_entity_poly.entity_id
_entity_poly.type
_entity_poly.pdbx_seq_one_letter_code
_entity_poly.pdbx_strand_id
1 'polypeptide(L)'
;MVSFFHIPVLTKEILNYFDFKKGGVYIDCTLGGGGHSKAILESIYPHGILIGIDQDTEAIETVKEELKSYIDKVKLVKGNFKNLKAILSGLKIETVSGIIFDLGVSFHQLKEKKRGFSFKEDSHLDMRMDLTQKFNADILINSYSEKDLAEI
;
A
#
# COMPACT_ATOMS: atom_id res chain seq x y z
N MET A 1 -7.94 16.08 19.47
CA MET A 1 -7.17 16.20 18.21
C MET A 1 -7.96 15.50 17.14
N VAL A 2 -8.37 16.21 16.08
CA VAL A 2 -9.18 15.64 15.00
C VAL A 2 -8.30 14.67 14.21
N SER A 3 -8.69 13.39 14.18
CA SER A 3 -7.93 12.36 13.47
C SER A 3 -8.10 12.59 11.96
N PHE A 4 -7.00 12.93 11.28
CA PHE A 4 -6.90 13.08 9.82
C PHE A 4 -6.94 11.74 9.08
N PHE A 5 -7.64 10.73 9.62
CA PHE A 5 -7.60 9.37 9.08
C PHE A 5 -8.30 9.31 7.74
N HIS A 6 -7.55 8.89 6.72
CA HIS A 6 -8.10 8.39 5.48
C HIS A 6 -9.05 7.24 5.80
N ILE A 7 -10.31 7.36 5.36
CA ILE A 7 -11.30 6.29 5.48
C ILE A 7 -11.08 5.37 4.27
N PRO A 8 -10.72 4.10 4.47
CA PRO A 8 -10.51 3.19 3.35
C PRO A 8 -11.81 2.93 2.60
N VAL A 9 -11.68 2.72 1.29
CA VAL A 9 -12.82 2.63 0.38
C VAL A 9 -13.48 1.26 0.51
N LEU A 10 -14.80 1.24 0.74
CA LEU A 10 -15.60 0.01 0.79
C LEU A 10 -15.13 -1.05 1.83
N THR A 11 -14.59 -0.62 2.97
CA THR A 11 -14.13 -1.52 4.04
C THR A 11 -15.22 -2.50 4.49
N LYS A 12 -16.46 -2.04 4.63
CA LYS A 12 -17.57 -2.88 5.10
C LYS A 12 -17.88 -3.99 4.09
N GLU A 13 -17.89 -3.64 2.81
CA GLU A 13 -18.12 -4.55 1.71
C GLU A 13 -17.03 -5.61 1.65
N ILE A 14 -15.74 -5.21 1.78
CA ILE A 14 -14.63 -6.16 1.87
C ILE A 14 -14.83 -7.13 3.03
N LEU A 15 -15.11 -6.63 4.24
CA LEU A 15 -15.33 -7.50 5.40
C LEU A 15 -16.55 -8.43 5.27
N ASN A 16 -17.59 -7.99 4.55
CA ASN A 16 -18.82 -8.76 4.39
C ASN A 16 -18.71 -9.83 3.31
N TYR A 17 -18.08 -9.52 2.18
CA TYR A 17 -17.97 -10.45 1.04
C TYR A 17 -16.75 -11.34 1.13
N PHE A 18 -15.73 -10.92 1.89
CA PHE A 18 -14.53 -11.69 2.10
C PHE A 18 -14.59 -12.38 3.45
N ASP A 19 -14.79 -13.70 3.43
CA ASP A 19 -15.00 -14.52 4.61
C ASP A 19 -13.68 -14.72 5.39
N PHE A 20 -13.28 -13.69 6.15
CA PHE A 20 -12.07 -13.70 6.95
C PHE A 20 -12.18 -14.74 8.08
N LYS A 21 -11.30 -15.74 8.03
CA LYS A 21 -11.21 -16.81 9.00
C LYS A 21 -10.10 -16.53 10.00
N LYS A 22 -10.42 -16.69 11.29
CA LYS A 22 -9.42 -16.73 12.36
C LYS A 22 -8.39 -17.80 12.04
N GLY A 23 -7.10 -17.47 12.15
CA GLY A 23 -6.01 -18.38 11.79
C GLY A 23 -5.58 -18.35 10.32
N GLY A 24 -6.30 -17.65 9.44
CA GLY A 24 -5.94 -17.51 8.04
C GLY A 24 -4.73 -16.58 7.81
N VAL A 25 -4.09 -16.73 6.66
CA VAL A 25 -3.01 -15.85 6.19
C VAL A 25 -3.56 -14.95 5.09
N TYR A 26 -3.57 -13.65 5.31
CA TYR A 26 -4.14 -12.67 4.39
C TYR A 26 -3.08 -11.68 3.92
N ILE A 27 -3.20 -11.23 2.68
CA ILE A 27 -2.28 -10.27 2.07
C ILE A 27 -3.04 -9.00 1.71
N ASP A 28 -2.52 -7.87 2.16
CA ASP A 28 -2.84 -6.55 1.63
C ASP A 28 -1.70 -6.13 0.69
N CYS A 29 -1.96 -6.14 -0.63
CA CYS A 29 -0.94 -5.84 -1.63
C CYS A 29 -0.71 -4.34 -1.88
N THR A 30 -1.50 -3.48 -1.23
CA THR A 30 -1.52 -2.02 -1.41
C THR A 30 -1.74 -1.37 -0.05
N LEU A 31 -0.82 -1.65 0.88
CA LEU A 31 -0.93 -1.32 2.30
C LEU A 31 -1.42 0.12 2.56
N GLY A 32 -0.87 1.09 1.82
CA GLY A 32 -1.21 2.50 1.92
C GLY A 32 -1.18 3.00 3.37
N GLY A 33 -2.27 3.62 3.80
CA GLY A 33 -2.43 4.09 5.19
C GLY A 33 -2.80 3.00 6.20
N GLY A 34 -2.91 1.73 5.79
CA GLY A 34 -3.13 0.59 6.70
C GLY A 34 -4.56 0.37 7.16
N GLY A 35 -5.54 1.16 6.73
CA GLY A 35 -6.90 1.05 7.25
C GLY A 35 -7.62 -0.26 6.86
N HIS A 36 -7.42 -0.78 5.64
CA HIS A 36 -7.90 -2.12 5.27
C HIS A 36 -7.17 -3.21 6.05
N SER A 37 -5.83 -3.14 6.05
CA SER A 37 -4.97 -3.99 6.86
C SER A 37 -5.40 -4.11 8.32
N LYS A 38 -5.70 -2.99 8.99
CA LYS A 38 -6.20 -2.96 10.37
C LYS A 38 -7.53 -3.70 10.53
N ALA A 39 -8.50 -3.40 9.67
CA ALA A 39 -9.81 -4.04 9.70
C ALA A 39 -9.74 -5.57 9.46
N ILE A 40 -8.86 -5.99 8.54
CA ILE A 40 -8.57 -7.41 8.30
C ILE A 40 -7.96 -8.03 9.55
N LEU A 41 -6.93 -7.40 10.10
CA LEU A 41 -6.20 -7.90 11.25
C LEU A 41 -7.11 -8.10 12.46
N GLU A 42 -7.97 -7.12 12.77
CA GLU A 42 -8.97 -7.20 13.83
C GLU A 42 -9.95 -8.38 13.63
N SER A 43 -10.24 -8.73 12.38
CA SER A 43 -11.15 -9.85 12.04
C SER A 43 -10.49 -11.23 12.21
N ILE A 44 -9.17 -11.33 12.04
CA ILE A 44 -8.43 -12.61 12.05
C ILE A 44 -7.64 -12.85 13.34
N TYR A 45 -7.47 -11.82 14.17
CA TYR A 45 -6.79 -11.87 15.47
C TYR A 45 -7.51 -12.83 16.44
N PRO A 46 -6.81 -13.53 17.37
CA PRO A 46 -5.36 -13.53 17.62
C PRO A 46 -4.56 -14.56 16.80
N HIS A 47 -5.23 -15.35 15.95
CA HIS A 47 -4.60 -16.52 15.36
C HIS A 47 -4.15 -16.32 13.91
N GLY A 48 -4.72 -15.37 13.18
CA GLY A 48 -4.36 -15.09 11.78
C GLY A 48 -3.07 -14.28 11.63
N ILE A 49 -2.58 -14.23 10.39
CA ILE A 49 -1.41 -13.44 10.00
C ILE A 49 -1.82 -12.51 8.85
N LEU A 50 -1.43 -11.24 8.97
CA LEU A 50 -1.52 -10.28 7.89
C LEU A 50 -0.14 -10.04 7.29
N ILE A 51 -0.05 -10.01 5.96
CA ILE A 51 1.10 -9.57 5.20
C ILE A 51 0.74 -8.27 4.49
N GLY A 52 1.34 -7.16 4.88
CA GLY A 52 1.16 -5.86 4.23
C GLY A 52 2.32 -5.57 3.28
N ILE A 53 2.02 -5.26 2.01
CA ILE A 53 3.01 -4.94 0.98
C ILE A 53 2.74 -3.54 0.45
N ASP A 54 3.79 -2.73 0.38
CA ASP A 54 3.76 -1.45 -0.33
C ASP A 54 5.13 -1.12 -0.93
N GLN A 55 5.14 -0.44 -2.06
CA GLN A 55 6.39 0.05 -2.65
C GLN A 55 6.84 1.37 -2.01
N ASP A 56 5.94 2.06 -1.33
CA ASP A 56 6.18 3.32 -0.63
C ASP A 56 6.70 3.07 0.79
N THR A 57 7.92 3.55 1.09
CA THR A 57 8.50 3.43 2.44
C THR A 57 7.67 4.15 3.49
N GLU A 58 7.03 5.27 3.14
CA GLU A 58 6.26 6.09 4.09
C GLU A 58 5.00 5.34 4.56
N ALA A 59 4.39 4.55 3.67
CA ALA A 59 3.29 3.65 4.01
C ALA A 59 3.74 2.56 4.99
N ILE A 60 4.87 1.91 4.72
CA ILE A 60 5.43 0.86 5.57
C ILE A 60 5.69 1.38 6.99
N GLU A 61 6.38 2.51 7.13
CA GLU A 61 6.72 3.04 8.46
C GLU A 61 5.48 3.57 9.22
N THR A 62 4.50 4.14 8.51
CA THR A 62 3.24 4.60 9.11
C THR A 62 2.48 3.43 9.73
N VAL A 63 2.29 2.35 8.97
CA VAL A 63 1.51 1.19 9.42
C VAL A 63 2.27 0.38 10.47
N LYS A 64 3.59 0.35 10.41
CA LYS A 64 4.42 -0.28 11.45
C LYS A 64 4.18 0.36 12.82
N GLU A 65 4.07 1.68 12.90
CA GLU A 65 3.75 2.37 14.14
C GLU A 65 2.28 2.16 14.54
N GLU A 66 1.35 2.23 13.59
CA GLU A 66 -0.08 2.06 13.88
C GLU A 66 -0.42 0.65 14.40
N LEU A 67 0.20 -0.39 13.82
CA LEU A 67 -0.08 -1.79 14.14
C LEU A 67 0.94 -2.40 15.10
N LYS A 68 1.73 -1.57 15.81
CA LYS A 68 2.77 -2.06 16.74
C LYS A 68 2.25 -3.01 17.82
N SER A 69 0.99 -2.89 18.21
CA SER A 69 0.35 -3.79 19.19
C SER A 69 0.10 -5.20 18.65
N TYR A 70 0.22 -5.39 17.34
CA TYR A 70 -0.01 -6.65 16.63
C TYR A 70 1.25 -7.14 15.89
N ILE A 71 2.43 -6.68 16.31
CA ILE A 71 3.69 -6.91 15.58
C ILE A 71 4.03 -8.40 15.40
N ASP A 72 3.50 -9.27 16.25
CA ASP A 72 3.64 -10.73 16.17
C ASP A 72 2.72 -11.37 15.11
N LYS A 73 1.70 -10.65 14.64
CA LYS A 73 0.70 -11.09 13.65
C LYS A 73 0.74 -10.32 12.33
N VAL A 74 1.62 -9.34 12.20
CA VAL A 74 1.77 -8.52 10.99
C VAL A 74 3.18 -8.66 10.42
N LYS A 75 3.28 -8.91 9.12
CA LYS A 75 4.53 -8.87 8.35
C LYS A 75 4.44 -7.75 7.33
N LEU A 76 5.23 -6.69 7.50
CA LEU A 76 5.28 -5.57 6.55
C LEU A 76 6.48 -5.75 5.61
N VAL A 77 6.25 -5.61 4.31
CA VAL A 77 7.26 -5.79 3.28
C VAL A 77 7.27 -4.59 2.35
N LYS A 78 8.39 -3.85 2.31
CA LYS A 78 8.62 -2.90 1.23
C LYS A 78 8.85 -3.66 -0.08
N GLY A 79 7.98 -3.47 -1.05
CA GLY A 79 8.09 -4.09 -2.36
C GLY A 79 6.91 -3.79 -3.26
N ASN A 80 7.06 -4.04 -4.55
CA ASN A 80 5.96 -3.92 -5.49
C ASN A 80 5.21 -5.26 -5.58
N PHE A 81 3.88 -5.23 -5.51
CA PHE A 81 3.03 -6.43 -5.56
C PHE A 81 3.22 -7.28 -6.83
N LYS A 82 3.79 -6.74 -7.92
CA LYS A 82 4.17 -7.53 -9.10
C LYS A 82 5.14 -8.68 -8.77
N ASN A 83 5.90 -8.54 -7.68
CA ASN A 83 6.86 -9.52 -7.18
C ASN A 83 6.26 -10.43 -6.09
N LEU A 84 4.93 -10.48 -5.94
CA LEU A 84 4.24 -11.18 -4.84
C LEU A 84 4.74 -12.61 -4.61
N LYS A 85 4.90 -13.39 -5.68
CA LYS A 85 5.40 -14.77 -5.59
C LYS A 85 6.79 -14.85 -4.96
N ALA A 86 7.70 -13.96 -5.35
CA ALA A 86 9.06 -13.91 -4.79
C ALA A 86 9.04 -13.45 -3.33
N ILE A 87 8.18 -12.47 -3.00
CA ILE A 87 7.98 -12.00 -1.63
C ILE A 87 7.50 -13.14 -0.72
N LEU A 88 6.45 -13.87 -1.14
CA LEU A 88 5.91 -15.00 -0.38
C LEU A 88 6.92 -16.14 -0.21
N SER A 89 7.67 -16.45 -1.27
CA SER A 89 8.76 -17.44 -1.20
C SER A 89 9.83 -17.02 -0.18
N GLY A 90 10.21 -15.74 -0.14
CA GLY A 90 11.16 -15.21 0.84
C GLY A 90 10.66 -15.27 2.28
N LEU A 91 9.35 -15.12 2.47
CA LEU A 91 8.68 -15.28 3.77
C LEU A 91 8.40 -16.74 4.17
N LYS A 92 8.71 -17.71 3.28
CA LYS A 92 8.38 -19.14 3.43
C LYS A 92 6.88 -19.38 3.63
N ILE A 93 6.06 -18.68 2.85
CA ILE A 93 4.60 -18.80 2.87
C ILE A 93 4.17 -19.48 1.57
N GLU A 94 3.62 -20.68 1.70
CA GLU A 94 3.22 -21.51 0.56
C GLU A 94 1.75 -21.28 0.16
N THR A 95 0.89 -21.01 1.13
CA THR A 95 -0.56 -20.85 0.93
C THR A 95 -1.07 -19.62 1.66
N VAL A 96 -2.01 -18.92 1.03
CA VAL A 96 -2.74 -17.81 1.64
C VAL A 96 -4.24 -18.02 1.54
N SER A 97 -4.94 -17.54 2.56
CA SER A 97 -6.40 -17.58 2.66
C SER A 97 -7.06 -16.47 1.84
N GLY A 98 -6.32 -15.42 1.51
CA GLY A 98 -6.87 -14.31 0.74
C GLY A 98 -5.88 -13.20 0.42
N ILE A 99 -6.19 -12.44 -0.64
CA ILE A 99 -5.37 -11.34 -1.13
C ILE A 99 -6.32 -10.19 -1.52
N ILE A 100 -6.00 -8.97 -1.10
CA ILE A 100 -6.71 -7.77 -1.51
C ILE A 100 -5.78 -6.81 -2.27
N PHE A 101 -6.38 -6.05 -3.18
CA PHE A 101 -5.75 -4.97 -3.92
C PHE A 101 -6.71 -3.78 -3.92
N ASP A 102 -6.28 -2.67 -3.31
CA ASP A 102 -6.91 -1.36 -3.41
C ASP A 102 -6.05 -0.49 -4.34
N LEU A 103 -6.38 -0.53 -5.63
CA LEU A 103 -5.57 0.10 -6.66
C LEU A 103 -5.85 1.61 -6.73
N GLY A 104 -4.79 2.40 -6.65
CA GLY A 104 -4.88 3.85 -6.77
C GLY A 104 -3.71 4.54 -6.09
N VAL A 105 -3.89 5.83 -5.83
CA VAL A 105 -2.97 6.64 -5.03
C VAL A 105 -3.50 6.78 -3.62
N SER A 106 -2.61 6.82 -2.63
CA SER A 106 -3.00 7.06 -1.26
C SER A 106 -3.32 8.54 -1.01
N PHE A 107 -4.15 8.81 0.00
CA PHE A 107 -4.42 10.19 0.42
C PHE A 107 -3.15 10.93 0.84
N HIS A 108 -2.21 10.22 1.49
CA HIS A 108 -0.90 10.76 1.86
C HIS A 108 -0.11 11.22 0.64
N GLN A 109 -0.05 10.40 -0.41
CA GLN A 109 0.63 10.75 -1.67
C GLN A 109 0.02 11.99 -2.34
N LEU A 110 -1.30 12.17 -2.26
CA LEU A 110 -1.99 13.36 -2.78
C LEU A 110 -1.78 14.61 -1.91
N LYS A 111 -1.49 14.45 -0.62
CA LYS A 111 -1.36 15.55 0.35
C LYS A 111 0.07 16.01 0.56
N GLU A 112 1.03 15.09 0.56
CA GLU A 112 2.43 15.44 0.71
C GLU A 112 2.90 16.13 -0.57
N LYS A 113 3.01 17.46 -0.48
CA LYS A 113 3.36 18.34 -1.59
C LYS A 113 4.62 17.87 -2.33
N LYS A 114 5.63 17.37 -1.61
CA LYS A 114 6.89 16.92 -2.22
C LYS A 114 6.75 15.68 -3.12
N ARG A 115 5.64 14.95 -3.04
CA ARG A 115 5.37 13.76 -3.86
C ARG A 115 4.87 14.10 -5.26
N GLY A 116 4.38 15.32 -5.50
CA GLY A 116 4.04 15.80 -6.84
C GLY A 116 2.83 15.14 -7.51
N PHE A 117 1.96 14.43 -6.77
CA PHE A 117 0.78 13.77 -7.36
C PHE A 117 -0.41 14.71 -7.58
N SER A 118 -0.46 15.85 -6.89
CA SER A 118 -1.59 16.78 -6.92
C SER A 118 -1.25 18.03 -7.73
N PHE A 119 -2.15 18.42 -8.62
CA PHE A 119 -2.07 19.68 -9.36
C PHE A 119 -2.61 20.89 -8.57
N LYS A 120 -3.15 20.68 -7.36
CA LYS A 120 -3.76 21.75 -6.56
C LYS A 120 -2.74 22.71 -5.98
N GLU A 121 -1.50 22.27 -5.84
CA GLU A 121 -0.40 23.05 -5.28
C GLU A 121 0.81 22.91 -6.20
N ASP A 122 1.53 24.01 -6.40
CA ASP A 122 2.76 24.03 -7.21
C ASP A 122 3.88 23.25 -6.50
N SER A 123 4.41 22.19 -7.12
CA SER A 123 5.37 21.28 -6.51
C SER A 123 6.28 20.62 -7.55
N HIS A 124 7.40 20.03 -7.10
CA HIS A 124 8.27 19.26 -7.99
C HIS A 124 7.53 18.04 -8.55
N LEU A 125 7.66 17.82 -9.85
CA LEU A 125 6.94 16.78 -10.58
C LEU A 125 7.60 15.40 -10.37
N ASP A 126 7.42 14.83 -9.18
CA ASP A 126 8.01 13.53 -8.83
C ASP A 126 7.12 12.36 -9.29
N MET A 127 5.95 12.20 -8.66
CA MET A 127 4.95 11.15 -8.91
C MET A 127 5.42 9.70 -8.71
N ARG A 128 6.61 9.46 -8.13
CA ARG A 128 7.03 8.11 -7.76
C ARG A 128 6.35 7.68 -6.45
N MET A 129 5.80 6.47 -6.46
CA MET A 129 5.39 5.79 -5.22
C MET A 129 6.61 5.27 -4.45
N ASP A 130 7.62 4.75 -5.16
CA ASP A 130 8.90 4.33 -4.58
C ASP A 130 10.01 5.35 -4.88
N LEU A 131 10.35 6.16 -3.89
CA LEU A 131 11.37 7.21 -4.01
C LEU A 131 12.79 6.67 -4.24
N THR A 132 13.01 5.36 -4.15
CA THR A 132 14.31 4.74 -4.48
C THR A 132 14.50 4.54 -5.99
N GLN A 133 13.44 4.60 -6.78
CA GLN A 133 13.53 4.57 -8.25
C GLN A 133 14.21 5.84 -8.75
N LYS A 134 14.97 5.79 -9.85
CA LYS A 134 15.67 6.98 -10.38
C LYS A 134 14.80 7.82 -11.31
N PHE A 135 13.89 7.19 -12.05
CA PHE A 135 13.09 7.82 -13.08
C PHE A 135 11.78 8.36 -12.48
N ASN A 136 11.53 9.66 -12.65
CA ASN A 136 10.36 10.37 -12.12
C ASN A 136 9.63 11.12 -13.25
N ALA A 137 8.49 11.74 -12.94
CA ALA A 137 7.69 12.42 -13.95
C ALA A 137 8.39 13.66 -14.56
N ASP A 138 9.20 14.38 -13.78
CA ASP A 138 10.05 15.48 -14.26
C ASP A 138 11.04 15.02 -15.34
N ILE A 139 11.72 13.89 -15.12
CA ILE A 139 12.59 13.29 -16.14
C ILE A 139 11.77 12.88 -17.37
N LEU A 140 10.59 12.26 -17.17
CA LEU A 140 9.74 11.82 -18.27
C LEU A 140 9.37 12.99 -19.20
N ILE A 141 8.81 14.07 -18.66
CA ILE A 141 8.33 15.19 -19.49
C ILE A 141 9.46 15.92 -20.22
N ASN A 142 10.67 15.94 -19.64
CA ASN A 142 11.81 16.66 -20.19
C ASN A 142 12.68 15.79 -21.12
N SER A 143 12.49 14.46 -21.13
CA SER A 143 13.32 13.54 -21.93
C SER A 143 12.58 12.82 -23.05
N TYR A 144 11.25 12.71 -22.97
CA TYR A 144 10.46 12.04 -23.99
C TYR A 144 10.23 12.96 -25.19
N SER A 145 10.12 12.36 -26.39
CA SER A 145 9.68 13.12 -27.56
C SER A 145 8.18 13.45 -27.46
N GLU A 146 7.72 14.45 -28.20
CA GLU A 146 6.29 14.78 -28.29
C GLU A 146 5.45 13.56 -28.68
N LYS A 147 5.96 12.75 -29.63
CA LYS A 147 5.29 11.53 -30.06
C LYS A 147 5.17 10.51 -28.92
N ASP A 148 6.27 10.28 -28.19
CA ASP A 148 6.25 9.33 -27.07
C ASP A 148 5.32 9.82 -25.95
N LEU A 149 5.28 11.13 -25.68
CA LEU A 149 4.34 11.72 -24.72
C LEU A 149 2.88 11.55 -25.14
N ALA A 150 2.58 11.64 -26.43
CA ALA A 150 1.23 11.46 -26.96
C ALA A 150 0.72 10.00 -26.93
N GLU A 151 1.61 9.02 -26.73
CA GLU A 151 1.28 7.58 -26.67
C GLU A 151 1.13 7.02 -25.24
N ILE A 152 1.35 7.84 -24.20
CA ILE A 152 1.18 7.48 -22.77
C ILE A 152 -0.31 7.48 -22.40
#